data_AF-A0A843HQK8-F1
#
_entry.id   AF-A0A843HQK8-F1
#
_cell.length_a   1.000
_cell.length_b   1.000
_cell.length_c   1.000
_cell.angle_alpha   90.00
_cell.angle_beta   90.00
_cell.angle_gamma   90.00
#
_symmetry.space_group_name_H-M   'P 1'
#
loop_
_entity.id
_entity.type
_entity.pdbx_description
1 polymer ?
#
loop_
_entity_poly.entity_id
_entity_poly.type
_entity_poly.pdbx_seq_one_letter_code
_entity_poly.pdbx_strand_id
1 'polypeptide(L)'
;MEFKNYSRMSQRELANYRRRLAKTANERLRALERNDMKRFAYEKAQSFLYMTGERTRFTERKGMLDVNAERREIANLEKFLKSKSSTKTGLRKVYKGAYENIKEKYNLENISFEDYLKHIADFDLQSKNNSIGSPIALKMIDRAIGEGIEINDFLTNLSGVKSVKEGYNLIDEMKGNR
;
A
#
# COMPACT_ATOMS: atom_id res chain seq x y z
N MET A 1 -11.93 12.74 10.68
CA MET A 1 -10.87 13.75 10.92
C MET A 1 -11.09 14.84 9.89
N GLU A 2 -11.39 16.05 10.34
CA GLU A 2 -11.56 17.21 9.46
C GLU A 2 -10.21 17.91 9.25
N PHE A 3 -9.94 18.29 8.01
CA PHE A 3 -8.72 19.01 7.63
C PHE A 3 -9.00 20.51 7.61
N LYS A 4 -8.06 21.30 8.14
CA LYS A 4 -8.23 22.76 8.25
C LYS A 4 -7.74 23.42 6.97
N ASN A 5 -8.40 24.49 6.54
CA ASN A 5 -7.81 25.39 5.55
C ASN A 5 -6.63 26.13 6.20
N TYR A 6 -5.42 25.90 5.68
CA TYR A 6 -4.17 26.45 6.21
C TYR A 6 -3.55 27.56 5.34
N SER A 7 -4.28 28.05 4.33
CA SER A 7 -3.81 29.12 3.43
C SER A 7 -3.50 30.44 4.16
N ARG A 8 -4.19 30.72 5.27
CA ARG A 8 -4.06 31.96 6.07
C ARG A 8 -3.35 31.76 7.41
N MET A 9 -2.83 30.55 7.69
CA MET A 9 -2.13 30.27 8.94
C MET A 9 -0.76 30.96 8.95
N SER A 10 -0.40 31.51 10.10
CA SER A 10 0.98 31.94 10.39
C SER A 10 1.94 30.75 10.34
N GLN A 11 3.24 31.03 10.16
CA GLN A 11 4.28 29.99 10.14
C GLN A 11 4.28 29.13 11.42
N ARG A 12 4.02 29.75 12.58
CA ARG A 12 3.91 29.04 13.87
C ARG A 12 2.69 28.12 13.91
N GLU A 13 1.55 28.56 13.38
CA GLU A 13 0.34 27.74 13.28
C GLU A 13 0.53 26.58 12.30
N LEU A 14 1.21 26.81 11.17
CA LEU A 14 1.57 25.77 10.22
C LEU A 14 2.46 24.70 10.87
N ALA A 15 3.52 25.11 11.56
CA ALA A 15 4.43 24.16 12.24
C ALA A 15 3.70 23.32 13.30
N ASN A 16 2.82 23.93 14.10
CA ASN A 16 1.99 23.22 15.07
C ASN A 16 1.01 22.26 14.40
N TYR A 17 0.37 22.69 13.31
CA TYR A 17 -0.58 21.87 12.58
C TYR A 17 0.09 20.66 11.93
N ARG A 18 1.22 20.89 11.23
CA ARG A 18 2.07 19.85 10.66
C ARG A 18 2.48 18.81 11.70
N ARG A 19 2.97 19.25 12.87
CA ARG A 19 3.38 18.35 13.95
C ARG A 19 2.22 17.49 14.45
N ARG A 20 1.02 18.06 14.58
CA ARG A 20 -0.18 17.30 14.96
C ARG A 20 -0.53 16.23 13.93
N LEU A 21 -0.51 16.58 12.64
CA LEU A 21 -0.76 15.62 11.57
C LEU A 21 0.31 14.51 11.52
N ALA A 22 1.59 14.87 11.71
CA ALA A 22 2.69 13.91 11.75
C ALA A 22 2.52 12.87 12.88
N LYS A 23 2.09 13.31 14.08
CA LYS A 23 1.75 12.40 15.18
C LYS A 23 0.67 11.40 14.81
N THR A 24 -0.47 11.88 14.31
CA THR A 24 -1.57 11.00 13.90
C THR A 24 -1.15 10.06 12.76
N ALA A 25 -0.35 10.54 11.81
CA ALA A 25 0.18 9.71 10.73
C ALA A 25 1.09 8.59 11.29
N ASN A 26 1.98 8.92 12.23
CA ASN A 26 2.83 7.94 12.90
C ASN A 26 2.05 6.94 13.76
N GLU A 27 0.97 7.36 14.42
CA GLU A 27 0.06 6.46 15.15
C GLU A 27 -0.61 5.45 14.21
N ARG A 28 -1.08 5.90 13.05
CA ARG A 28 -1.65 5.03 12.01
C ARG A 28 -0.62 4.05 11.45
N LEU A 29 0.60 4.52 11.18
CA LEU A 29 1.71 3.64 10.81
C LEU A 29 1.91 2.58 11.90
N ARG A 30 2.06 2.96 13.18
CA ARG A 30 2.21 2.00 14.29
C ARG A 30 1.05 1.01 14.40
N ALA A 31 -0.18 1.44 14.15
CA ALA A 31 -1.34 0.54 14.17
C ALA A 31 -1.25 -0.50 13.05
N LEU A 32 -0.89 -0.08 11.83
CA LEU A 32 -0.69 -1.00 10.72
C LEU A 32 0.49 -1.95 10.97
N GLU A 33 1.57 -1.44 11.56
CA GLU A 33 2.74 -2.24 11.89
C GLU A 33 2.48 -3.34 12.92
N ARG A 34 1.59 -3.08 13.89
CA ARG A 34 1.16 -4.07 14.89
C ARG A 34 0.26 -5.17 14.34
N ASN A 35 -0.25 -5.00 13.11
CA ASN A 35 -1.11 -5.97 12.46
C ASN A 35 -0.38 -6.69 11.31
N ASP A 36 0.95 -6.72 11.35
CA ASP A 36 1.84 -7.23 10.28
C ASP A 36 1.61 -6.62 8.90
N MET A 37 0.85 -5.52 8.83
CA MET A 37 0.65 -4.71 7.64
C MET A 37 1.77 -3.66 7.47
N LYS A 38 2.93 -3.90 8.10
CA LYS A 38 4.07 -2.97 8.21
C LYS A 38 4.36 -2.32 6.87
N ARG A 39 4.55 -3.12 5.83
CA ARG A 39 5.04 -2.67 4.52
C ARG A 39 3.94 -2.08 3.60
N PHE A 40 2.64 -2.31 3.85
CA PHE A 40 1.53 -1.65 3.14
C PHE A 40 1.21 -0.25 3.65
N ALA A 41 1.41 -0.04 4.96
CA ALA A 41 1.30 1.27 5.60
C ALA A 41 2.17 2.32 4.90
N TYR A 42 3.23 1.81 4.27
CA TYR A 42 4.26 2.61 3.70
C TYR A 42 4.03 2.99 2.25
N GLU A 43 3.22 2.38 1.38
CA GLU A 43 3.27 2.77 -0.05
C GLU A 43 3.08 4.29 -0.30
N LYS A 44 2.02 4.87 0.27
CA LYS A 44 1.77 6.32 0.21
C LYS A 44 2.68 7.10 1.15
N ALA A 45 3.06 6.53 2.30
CA ALA A 45 3.99 7.18 3.21
C ALA A 45 5.43 7.21 2.68
N GLN A 46 5.92 6.18 1.99
CA GLN A 46 7.25 5.96 1.41
C GLN A 46 7.48 6.88 0.24
N SER A 47 6.48 7.07 -0.63
CA SER A 47 6.59 8.10 -1.68
C SER A 47 6.98 9.46 -1.10
N PHE A 48 6.52 9.77 0.12
CA PHE A 48 6.89 10.99 0.83
C PHE A 48 8.14 10.81 1.71
N LEU A 49 8.26 9.70 2.43
CA LEU A 49 9.35 9.45 3.35
C LEU A 49 10.67 9.36 2.60
N TYR A 50 10.75 8.61 1.49
CA TYR A 50 11.94 8.53 0.62
C TYR A 50 12.36 9.91 0.07
N MET A 51 11.41 10.81 -0.24
CA MET A 51 11.74 12.20 -0.62
C MET A 51 12.43 12.98 0.51
N THR A 52 12.31 12.53 1.77
CA THR A 52 12.90 13.14 2.96
C THR A 52 14.07 12.32 3.57
N GLY A 53 14.57 11.33 2.82
CA GLY A 53 15.58 10.34 3.25
C GLY A 53 14.95 8.98 3.59
N GLU A 54 15.73 7.93 3.84
CA GLU A 54 15.22 6.57 4.17
C GLU A 54 14.54 6.47 5.56
N ARG A 55 13.65 7.42 5.86
CA ARG A 55 12.95 7.52 7.14
C ARG A 55 11.77 6.55 7.15
N THR A 56 11.54 5.91 8.28
CA THR A 56 10.37 5.05 8.49
C THR A 56 9.20 5.79 9.16
N ARG A 57 9.34 7.09 9.49
CA ARG A 57 8.35 7.89 10.22
C ARG A 57 8.34 9.34 9.75
N PHE A 58 7.17 9.99 9.85
CA PHE A 58 7.04 11.41 9.61
C PHE A 58 7.72 12.21 10.73
N THR A 59 8.39 13.31 10.36
CA THR A 59 9.20 14.09 11.31
C THR A 59 8.33 14.94 12.24
N GLU A 60 8.34 14.66 13.54
CA GLU A 60 7.58 15.40 14.56
C GLU A 60 8.32 16.62 15.14
N ARG A 61 9.30 17.15 14.40
CA ARG A 61 10.17 18.26 14.85
C ARG A 61 9.35 19.46 15.34
N LYS A 62 9.85 20.10 16.39
CA LYS A 62 9.30 21.36 16.95
C LYS A 62 9.76 22.60 16.18
N GLY A 63 10.85 22.50 15.42
CA GLY A 63 11.37 23.61 14.62
C GLY A 63 10.43 23.99 13.48
N MET A 64 10.45 25.27 13.13
CA MET A 64 9.70 25.83 12.01
C MET A 64 10.51 25.67 10.72
N LEU A 65 9.82 25.33 9.64
CA LEU A 65 10.35 25.43 8.29
C LEU A 65 9.89 26.71 7.63
N ASP A 66 10.48 27.04 6.49
CA ASP A 66 9.89 27.97 5.54
C ASP A 66 8.40 27.63 5.28
N VAL A 67 7.59 28.67 5.07
CA VAL A 67 6.13 28.56 4.90
C VAL A 67 5.76 27.61 3.76
N ASN A 68 6.49 27.63 2.63
CA ASN A 68 6.20 26.73 1.51
C ASN A 68 6.57 25.29 1.87
N ALA A 69 7.67 25.07 2.59
CA ALA A 69 8.04 23.76 3.09
C ALA A 69 7.00 23.21 4.09
N GLU A 70 6.51 24.00 5.04
CA GLU A 70 5.44 23.60 5.95
C GLU A 70 4.17 23.19 5.19
N ARG A 71 3.73 24.00 4.23
CA ARG A 71 2.55 23.70 3.40
C ARG A 71 2.70 22.41 2.61
N ARG A 72 3.87 22.17 2.01
CA ARG A 72 4.17 20.91 1.31
C ARG A 72 4.13 19.70 2.25
N GLU A 73 4.74 19.79 3.43
CA GLU A 73 4.70 18.69 4.41
C GLU A 73 3.25 18.44 4.88
N ILE A 74 2.47 19.48 5.16
CA ILE A 74 1.05 19.36 5.54
C ILE A 74 0.26 18.68 4.43
N ALA A 75 0.36 19.13 3.18
CA ALA A 75 -0.37 18.53 2.05
C ALA A 75 -0.07 17.03 1.89
N ASN A 76 1.17 16.63 2.07
CA ASN A 76 1.57 15.23 2.00
C ASN A 76 1.05 14.41 3.18
N LEU A 77 1.10 14.96 4.39
CA LEU A 77 0.51 14.34 5.57
C LEU A 77 -1.00 14.16 5.40
N GLU A 78 -1.71 15.16 4.89
CA GLU A 78 -3.14 15.03 4.59
C GLU A 78 -3.41 13.97 3.53
N LYS A 79 -2.62 13.94 2.45
CA LYS A 79 -2.75 12.93 1.39
C LYS A 79 -2.61 11.52 1.96
N PHE A 80 -1.62 11.30 2.83
CA PHE A 80 -1.48 10.04 3.55
C PHE A 80 -2.71 9.77 4.44
N LEU A 81 -3.10 10.70 5.30
CA LEU A 81 -4.22 10.53 6.24
C LEU A 81 -5.60 10.40 5.56
N LYS A 82 -5.75 10.86 4.32
CA LYS A 82 -6.96 10.67 3.50
C LYS A 82 -6.98 9.31 2.79
N SER A 83 -5.82 8.68 2.60
CA SER A 83 -5.72 7.40 1.91
C SER A 83 -6.40 6.28 2.71
N LYS A 84 -7.17 5.42 2.02
CA LYS A 84 -7.78 4.22 2.63
C LYS A 84 -6.71 3.30 3.23
N SER A 85 -5.55 3.22 2.58
CA SER A 85 -4.37 2.45 3.03
C SER A 85 -3.75 2.96 4.33
N SER A 86 -4.10 4.15 4.81
CA SER A 86 -3.62 4.65 6.12
C SER A 86 -4.33 4.02 7.32
N THR A 87 -5.30 3.13 7.11
CA THR A 87 -6.01 2.43 8.19
C THR A 87 -6.16 0.95 7.86
N LYS A 88 -6.17 0.07 8.88
CA LYS A 88 -6.36 -1.37 8.71
C LYS A 88 -7.64 -1.68 7.93
N THR A 89 -8.75 -1.09 8.35
CA THR A 89 -10.06 -1.31 7.72
C THR A 89 -10.10 -0.79 6.29
N GLY A 90 -9.54 0.39 6.03
CA GLY A 90 -9.50 0.94 4.68
C GLY A 90 -8.61 0.13 3.75
N LEU A 91 -7.46 -0.36 4.23
CA LEU A 91 -6.57 -1.24 3.48
C LEU A 91 -7.26 -2.58 3.15
N ARG A 92 -7.92 -3.21 4.13
CA ARG A 92 -8.72 -4.42 3.90
C ARG A 92 -9.84 -4.20 2.87
N LYS A 93 -10.50 -3.03 2.86
CA LYS A 93 -11.50 -2.69 1.84
C LYS A 93 -10.91 -2.61 0.43
N VAL A 94 -9.68 -2.12 0.27
CA VAL A 94 -9.01 -2.08 -1.04
C VAL A 94 -8.77 -3.50 -1.55
N TYR A 95 -8.18 -4.36 -0.74
CA TYR A 95 -7.95 -5.76 -1.11
C TYR A 95 -9.26 -6.53 -1.33
N LYS A 96 -10.30 -6.27 -0.52
CA LYS A 96 -11.59 -6.93 -0.67
C LYS A 96 -12.24 -6.62 -2.02
N GLY A 97 -12.18 -5.36 -2.46
CA GLY A 97 -12.69 -5.00 -3.80
C GLY A 97 -11.92 -5.68 -4.93
N ALA A 98 -10.59 -5.78 -4.81
CA ALA A 98 -9.78 -6.51 -5.79
C ALA A 98 -10.12 -8.01 -5.82
N TYR A 99 -10.27 -8.62 -4.64
CA TYR A 99 -10.69 -10.01 -4.49
C TYR A 99 -12.08 -10.28 -5.09
N GLU A 100 -13.06 -9.43 -4.79
CA GLU A 100 -14.44 -9.56 -5.31
C GLU A 100 -14.45 -9.51 -6.84
N ASN A 101 -13.68 -8.60 -7.45
CA ASN A 101 -13.57 -8.51 -8.91
C ASN A 101 -13.00 -9.79 -9.54
N ILE A 102 -11.97 -10.40 -8.94
CA ILE A 102 -11.39 -11.66 -9.46
C ILE A 102 -12.35 -12.81 -9.25
N LYS A 103 -12.97 -12.88 -8.07
CA LYS A 103 -13.93 -13.92 -7.73
C LYS A 103 -15.11 -13.93 -8.71
N GLU A 104 -15.66 -12.76 -9.02
CA GLU A 104 -16.74 -12.61 -9.99
C GLU A 104 -16.27 -12.96 -11.42
N LYS A 105 -15.10 -12.49 -11.82
CA LYS A 105 -14.58 -12.69 -13.18
C LYS A 105 -14.20 -14.15 -13.49
N TYR A 106 -13.77 -14.91 -12.49
CA TYR A 106 -13.19 -16.25 -12.68
C TYR A 106 -13.91 -17.36 -11.91
N ASN A 107 -15.05 -17.07 -11.28
CA ASN A 107 -15.81 -17.97 -10.43
C ASN A 107 -14.93 -18.73 -9.42
N LEU A 108 -14.12 -18.00 -8.67
CA LEU A 108 -13.23 -18.59 -7.68
C LEU A 108 -14.04 -19.05 -6.46
N GLU A 109 -14.39 -20.33 -6.43
CA GLU A 109 -15.16 -20.94 -5.32
C GLU A 109 -14.27 -21.30 -4.12
N ASN A 110 -12.98 -21.58 -4.35
CA ASN A 110 -12.10 -22.20 -3.37
C ASN A 110 -11.05 -21.27 -2.73
N ILE A 111 -10.98 -19.99 -3.09
CA ILE A 111 -10.06 -19.04 -2.48
C ILE A 111 -10.80 -18.18 -1.48
N SER A 112 -10.41 -18.23 -0.21
CA SER A 112 -10.94 -17.29 0.79
C SER A 112 -10.32 -15.90 0.63
N PHE A 113 -11.02 -14.86 1.09
CA PHE A 113 -10.46 -13.51 1.10
C PHE A 113 -9.17 -13.43 1.93
N GLU A 114 -9.03 -14.22 3.00
CA GLU A 114 -7.82 -14.20 3.82
C GLU A 114 -6.63 -14.87 3.12
N ASP A 115 -6.87 -15.94 2.34
CA ASP A 115 -5.82 -16.57 1.54
C ASP A 115 -5.38 -15.66 0.40
N TYR A 116 -6.34 -15.05 -0.32
CA TYR A 116 -6.04 -14.02 -1.32
C TYR A 116 -5.24 -12.87 -0.71
N LEU A 117 -5.70 -12.36 0.43
CA LEU A 117 -5.04 -11.26 1.12
C LEU A 117 -3.61 -11.65 1.46
N LYS A 118 -3.35 -12.85 1.99
CA LYS A 118 -2.02 -13.34 2.34
C LYS A 118 -1.08 -13.38 1.12
N HIS A 119 -1.48 -14.04 0.04
CA HIS A 119 -0.60 -14.25 -1.11
C HIS A 119 -0.34 -12.98 -1.92
N ILE A 120 -1.38 -12.16 -2.15
CA ILE A 120 -1.24 -10.91 -2.89
C ILE A 120 -0.57 -9.84 -2.05
N ALA A 121 -0.82 -9.84 -0.73
CA ALA A 121 0.00 -9.09 0.19
C ALA A 121 1.47 -9.44 -0.03
N ASP A 122 1.85 -10.70 0.11
CA ASP A 122 3.26 -11.12 0.03
C ASP A 122 3.94 -10.76 -1.29
N PHE A 123 3.23 -10.85 -2.42
CA PHE A 123 3.74 -10.37 -3.70
C PHE A 123 3.91 -8.84 -3.77
N ASP A 124 2.89 -8.08 -3.37
CA ASP A 124 2.95 -6.62 -3.30
C ASP A 124 4.08 -6.17 -2.34
N LEU A 125 4.39 -6.97 -1.31
CA LEU A 125 5.47 -6.75 -0.35
C LEU A 125 6.86 -6.96 -0.92
N GLN A 126 7.02 -7.90 -1.84
CA GLN A 126 8.32 -8.32 -2.34
C GLN A 126 8.68 -7.63 -3.65
N SER A 127 7.70 -7.30 -4.49
CA SER A 127 7.91 -6.89 -5.89
C SER A 127 8.60 -5.54 -6.14
N LYS A 128 9.01 -4.79 -5.10
CA LYS A 128 9.54 -3.39 -5.15
C LYS A 128 8.65 -2.38 -5.91
N ASN A 129 7.54 -2.81 -6.49
CA ASN A 129 6.70 -2.02 -7.39
C ASN A 129 5.60 -1.24 -6.66
N ASN A 130 5.59 -1.27 -5.32
CA ASN A 130 4.87 -0.32 -4.47
C ASN A 130 3.43 -0.05 -4.95
N SER A 131 2.66 -1.10 -5.23
CA SER A 131 1.27 -0.96 -5.66
C SER A 131 0.40 -1.83 -4.76
N ILE A 132 -0.29 -1.24 -3.80
CA ILE A 132 -1.26 -1.91 -2.92
C ILE A 132 -2.45 -2.40 -3.76
N GLY A 133 -2.79 -3.69 -3.63
CA GLY A 133 -3.89 -4.29 -4.39
C GLY A 133 -3.57 -4.33 -5.87
N SER A 134 -2.30 -4.61 -6.20
CA SER A 134 -1.67 -4.27 -7.47
C SER A 134 -2.50 -4.66 -8.70
N PRO A 135 -2.81 -3.70 -9.59
CA PRO A 135 -3.28 -4.00 -10.94
C PRO A 135 -2.33 -4.94 -11.70
N ILE A 136 -1.05 -5.00 -11.34
CA ILE A 136 -0.08 -5.92 -11.95
C ILE A 136 -0.30 -7.34 -11.44
N ALA A 137 -0.52 -7.53 -10.14
CA ALA A 137 -0.89 -8.84 -9.61
C ALA A 137 -2.20 -9.34 -10.25
N LEU A 138 -3.17 -8.45 -10.45
CA LEU A 138 -4.39 -8.75 -11.21
C LEU A 138 -4.09 -9.17 -12.66
N LYS A 139 -3.22 -8.45 -13.37
CA LYS A 139 -2.81 -8.82 -14.74
C LYS A 139 -2.05 -10.14 -14.81
N MET A 140 -1.28 -10.48 -13.78
CA MET A 140 -0.59 -11.75 -13.67
C MET A 140 -1.56 -12.89 -13.43
N ILE A 141 -2.53 -12.70 -12.54
CA ILE A 141 -3.65 -13.63 -12.33
C ILE A 141 -4.42 -13.83 -13.64
N ASP A 142 -4.78 -12.75 -14.32
CA ASP A 142 -5.48 -12.80 -15.61
C ASP A 142 -4.71 -13.64 -16.65
N ARG A 143 -3.39 -13.44 -16.74
CA ARG A 143 -2.52 -14.20 -17.65
C ARG A 143 -2.39 -15.66 -17.22
N ALA A 144 -2.16 -15.93 -15.94
CA ALA A 144 -2.01 -17.30 -15.43
C ALA A 144 -3.27 -18.13 -15.72
N ILE A 145 -4.45 -17.56 -15.48
CA ILE A 145 -5.73 -18.21 -15.81
C ILE A 145 -5.88 -18.37 -17.33
N GLY A 146 -5.48 -17.38 -18.13
CA GLY A 146 -5.48 -17.49 -19.60
C GLY A 146 -4.58 -18.61 -20.13
N GLU A 147 -3.50 -18.93 -19.42
CA GLU A 147 -2.61 -20.07 -19.70
C GLU A 147 -3.11 -21.38 -19.05
N GLY A 148 -4.30 -21.37 -18.45
CA GLY A 148 -4.95 -22.52 -17.82
C GLY A 148 -4.38 -22.91 -16.46
N ILE A 149 -3.49 -22.12 -15.87
CA ILE A 149 -2.85 -22.41 -14.58
C ILE A 149 -3.90 -22.34 -13.46
N GLU A 150 -3.85 -23.30 -12.54
CA GLU A 150 -4.73 -23.31 -11.39
C GLU A 150 -4.38 -22.14 -10.46
N ILE A 151 -5.40 -21.40 -10.03
CA ILE A 151 -5.24 -20.11 -9.36
C ILE A 151 -4.64 -20.24 -7.95
N ASN A 152 -4.96 -21.29 -7.19
CA ASN A 152 -4.40 -21.52 -5.86
C ASN A 152 -2.90 -21.84 -5.96
N ASP A 153 -2.53 -22.68 -6.92
CA ASP A 153 -1.14 -22.99 -7.23
C ASP A 153 -0.38 -21.73 -7.63
N PHE A 154 -0.98 -20.91 -8.50
CA PHE A 154 -0.37 -19.65 -8.92
C PHE A 154 -0.18 -18.69 -7.75
N LEU A 155 -1.21 -18.45 -6.94
CA LEU A 155 -1.15 -17.55 -5.78
C LEU A 155 -0.12 -18.02 -4.74
N THR A 156 -0.04 -19.33 -4.51
CA THR A 156 0.94 -19.92 -3.59
C THR A 156 2.35 -19.61 -4.03
N ASN A 157 2.67 -19.83 -5.31
CA ASN A 157 3.99 -19.56 -5.87
C ASN A 157 4.28 -18.07 -5.99
N LEU A 158 3.27 -17.25 -6.29
CA LEU A 158 3.40 -15.80 -6.43
C LEU A 158 3.87 -15.13 -5.13
N SER A 159 3.55 -15.69 -3.96
CA SER A 159 4.00 -15.18 -2.67
C SER A 159 5.53 -15.17 -2.49
N GLY A 160 6.29 -15.96 -3.26
CA GLY A 160 7.76 -16.01 -3.22
C GLY A 160 8.45 -15.09 -4.23
N VAL A 161 7.69 -14.39 -5.06
CA VAL A 161 8.18 -13.62 -6.20
C VAL A 161 8.63 -12.21 -5.76
N LYS A 162 9.86 -11.83 -6.11
CA LYS A 162 10.50 -10.57 -5.67
C LYS A 162 10.47 -9.46 -6.71
N SER A 163 9.97 -9.72 -7.91
CA SER A 163 9.83 -8.71 -8.94
C SER A 163 8.71 -9.03 -9.91
N VAL A 164 8.22 -8.01 -10.62
CA VAL A 164 7.23 -8.23 -11.69
C VAL A 164 7.78 -9.12 -12.79
N LYS A 165 9.07 -9.03 -13.09
CA LYS A 165 9.73 -9.90 -14.07
C LYS A 165 9.68 -11.36 -13.62
N GLU A 166 10.06 -11.64 -12.38
CA GLU A 166 9.99 -12.99 -11.80
C GLU A 166 8.56 -13.53 -11.79
N GLY A 167 7.55 -12.69 -11.57
CA GLY A 167 6.15 -13.12 -11.58
C GLY A 167 5.66 -13.54 -12.96
N TYR A 168 6.12 -12.88 -14.02
CA TYR A 168 5.84 -13.33 -15.39
C TYR A 168 6.64 -14.57 -15.76
N ASN A 169 7.90 -14.69 -15.32
CA ASN A 169 8.69 -15.90 -15.51
C ASN A 169 8.03 -17.12 -14.83
N LEU A 170 7.47 -16.94 -13.63
CA LEU A 170 6.75 -17.99 -12.91
C LEU A 170 5.57 -18.53 -13.75
N ILE A 171 4.82 -17.66 -14.42
CA ILE A 171 3.73 -18.08 -15.32
C ILE A 171 4.27 -18.94 -16.46
N ASP A 172 5.38 -18.51 -17.07
CA ASP A 172 5.99 -19.23 -18.19
C ASP A 172 6.57 -20.60 -17.75
N GLU A 173 7.14 -20.68 -16.55
CA GLU A 173 7.64 -21.92 -15.94
C GLU A 173 6.50 -22.90 -15.61
N MET A 174 5.41 -22.40 -15.01
CA MET A 174 4.25 -23.22 -14.66
C MET A 174 3.49 -23.72 -15.88
N LYS A 175 3.53 -22.98 -16.99
CA LYS A 175 3.02 -23.43 -18.29
C LYS A 175 3.81 -24.62 -18.85
N GLY A 176 5.14 -24.60 -18.71
CA GLY A 176 6.03 -25.62 -19.27
C GLY A 176 6.09 -26.95 -18.51
N ASN A 177 5.54 -27.00 -17.29
CA ASN A 177 5.49 -28.20 -16.45
C ASN A 177 4.19 -29.01 -16.61
N ARG A 178 3.43 -28.78 -17.68
CA ARG A 178 2.24 -29.55 -18.08
C ARG A 178 2.48 -30.24 -19.41
#